data_AF-A0A832VDJ5-F1
#
_entry.id   AF-A0A832VDJ5-F1
#
_cell.length_a   1.000
_cell.length_b   1.000
_cell.length_c   1.000
_cell.angle_alpha   90.00
_cell.angle_beta   90.00
_cell.angle_gamma   90.00
#
_symmetry.space_group_name_H-M   'P 1'
#
loop_
_entity.id
_entity.type
_entity.pdbx_description
1 polymer ?
#
loop_
_entity_poly.entity_id
_entity_poly.type
_entity_poly.pdbx_seq_one_letter_code
_entity_poly.pdbx_strand_id
1 'polypeptide(L)' 'MKLYIYETCPYCMKVRNTMKELGYEEGKDVILLDANKEENAKELIELGGKLQVPFLIDGETMMYESSDIMEYLREKKNEN' A
#
# COMPACT_ATOMS: atom_id res chain seq x y z
N MET A 1 -2.63 7.80 3.62
CA MET A 1 -2.66 6.56 2.82
C MET A 1 -2.82 5.33 3.71
N LYS A 2 -3.39 4.25 3.18
CA LYS A 2 -3.34 2.90 3.77
C LYS A 2 -2.62 1.95 2.80
N LEU A 3 -1.78 1.05 3.31
CA LEU A 3 -1.13 0.01 2.52
C LEU A 3 -1.37 -1.35 3.19
N TYR A 4 -2.08 -2.23 2.50
CA TYR A 4 -2.30 -3.61 2.94
C TYR A 4 -1.11 -4.46 2.52
N ILE A 5 -0.57 -5.22 3.47
CA ILE A 5 0.65 -5.99 3.29
C ILE A 5 0.54 -7.38 3.93
N TYR A 6 1.42 -8.27 3.50
CA TYR A 6 1.92 -9.35 4.35
C TYR A 6 3.36 -9.02 4.73
N GLU A 7 3.74 -9.16 6.01
CA GLU A 7 5.08 -8.78 6.49
C GLU A 7 6.22 -9.44 5.72
N THR A 8 6.04 -10.69 5.30
CA THR A 8 7.05 -11.47 4.57
C THR A 8 6.98 -11.32 3.05
N CYS A 9 6.07 -10.50 2.52
CA CYS A 9 5.87 -10.38 1.08
C CYS A 9 6.97 -9.50 0.43
N PRO A 10 7.75 -10.03 -0.54
CA PRO A 10 8.83 -9.28 -1.18
C PRO A 10 8.34 -8.05 -1.95
N TYR A 11 7.14 -8.11 -2.54
CA TYR A 11 6.54 -6.97 -3.24
C TYR A 11 6.11 -5.86 -2.27
N CYS A 12 5.61 -6.22 -1.08
CA CYS A 12 5.30 -5.26 -0.02
C CYS A 12 6.57 -4.59 0.50
N MET A 13 7.66 -5.35 0.67
CA MET A 13 8.95 -4.80 1.08
C MET A 13 9.49 -3.77 0.07
N LYS A 14 9.34 -4.02 -1.24
CA LYS A 14 9.73 -3.05 -2.28
C LYS A 14 8.96 -1.73 -2.14
N VAL A 15 7.63 -1.80 -2.00
CA VAL A 15 6.79 -0.60 -1.82
C VAL A 15 7.19 0.16 -0.54
N ARG A 16 7.37 -0.53 0.59
CA ARG A 16 7.79 0.08 1.86
C ARG A 16 9.15 0.77 1.75
N ASN A 17 10.10 0.15 1.05
CA ASN A 17 11.42 0.75 0.81
C ASN A 17 11.30 2.03 -0.03
N THR A 18 10.53 2.00 -1.12
CA THR A 18 10.25 3.22 -1.91
C THR A 18 9.55 4.29 -1.09
N MET A 19 8.57 3.93 -0.25
CA MET A 19 7.92 4.88 0.66
C MET A 19 8.95 5.56 1.57
N LYS A 20 9.84 4.77 2.18
CA LYS A 20 10.92 5.27 3.05
C LYS A 20 11.91 6.17 2.29
N GLU A 21 12.31 5.78 1.08
CA GLU A 21 13.21 6.57 0.22
C GLU A 21 12.60 7.95 -0.13
N LEU A 22 11.29 7.99 -0.35
CA LEU A 22 10.53 9.22 -0.61
C LEU A 22 10.17 10.00 0.67
N GLY A 23 10.57 9.49 1.83
CA GLY A 23 10.34 10.14 3.13
C GLY A 23 8.90 10.07 3.63
N TYR A 24 8.12 9.07 3.20
CA TYR A 24 6.84 8.77 3.83
C TYR A 24 7.07 8.06 5.17
N GLU A 25 6.37 8.52 6.20
CA GLU A 25 6.48 8.00 7.56
C GLU A 25 5.27 7.12 7.92
N GLU A 26 5.54 5.91 8.40
CA GLU A 26 4.50 5.01 8.94
C GLU A 26 3.84 5.62 10.18
N GLY A 27 2.51 5.59 10.24
CA GLY A 27 1.71 6.19 11.32
C GLY A 27 1.38 7.67 11.10
N LYS A 28 2.04 8.34 10.14
CA LYS A 28 1.80 9.75 9.80
C LYS A 28 1.25 9.89 8.39
N ASP A 29 1.99 9.41 7.39
CA ASP A 29 1.60 9.51 5.98
C ASP A 29 0.92 8.22 5.48
N VAL A 30 1.38 7.07 5.99
CA VAL A 30 0.87 5.74 5.64
C VAL A 30 0.56 4.90 6.87
N ILE A 31 -0.59 4.23 6.86
CA ILE A 31 -0.93 3.18 7.83
C ILE A 31 -0.71 1.82 7.17
N LEU A 32 0.10 0.96 7.78
CA LEU A 32 0.30 -0.42 7.32
C LEU A 32 -0.74 -1.34 7.96
N LEU A 33 -1.39 -2.15 7.12
CA LEU A 33 -2.45 -3.07 7.54
C LEU A 33 -2.07 -4.50 7.16
N ASP A 34 -1.97 -5.37 8.16
CA ASP A 34 -1.68 -6.79 7.94
C ASP A 34 -2.91 -7.50 7.37
N ALA A 35 -2.82 -7.95 6.13
CA ALA A 35 -3.88 -8.66 5.42
C ALA A 35 -4.15 -10.08 5.97
N ASN A 36 -3.36 -10.58 6.94
CA ASN A 36 -3.69 -11.81 7.67
C ASN A 36 -4.81 -11.61 8.68
N LYS A 37 -5.09 -10.36 9.08
CA LYS A 37 -6.23 -10.06 9.94
C LYS A 37 -7.52 -10.17 9.14
N GLU A 38 -8.51 -10.87 9.69
CA GLU A 38 -9.78 -11.14 9.00
C GLU A 38 -10.49 -9.86 8.55
N GLU A 39 -10.45 -8.81 9.36
CA GLU A 39 -11.02 -7.48 9.05
C GLU A 39 -10.39 -6.85 7.81
N ASN A 40 -9.05 -6.88 7.71
CA ASN A 40 -8.30 -6.32 6.59
C ASN A 40 -8.46 -7.17 5.32
N ALA A 41 -8.53 -8.49 5.49
CA ALA A 41 -8.81 -9.43 4.40
C ALA A 41 -10.20 -9.17 3.79
N LYS A 42 -11.22 -8.94 4.63
CA LYS A 42 -12.57 -8.56 4.16
C LYS A 42 -12.55 -7.24 3.41
N GLU A 43 -11.91 -6.20 3.96
CA GLU A 43 -11.81 -4.89 3.29
C GLU A 43 -11.10 -4.99 1.93
N LEU A 44 -10.07 -5.84 1.80
CA LEU A 44 -9.41 -6.12 0.51
C LEU A 44 -10.35 -6.73 -0.54
N ILE A 45 -11.20 -7.67 -0.12
CA ILE A 45 -12.18 -8.29 -1.03
C ILE A 45 -13.26 -7.28 -1.41
N GLU A 46 -13.76 -6.51 -0.44
CA GLU A 46 -14.82 -5.54 -0.66
C GLU A 46 -14.38 -4.38 -1.56
N LEU A 47 -13.18 -3.85 -1.36
CA LEU A 47 -12.69 -2.69 -2.10
C LEU A 47 -11.91 -3.06 -3.36
N GLY A 48 -11.08 -4.09 -3.30
CA GLY A 48 -10.21 -4.47 -4.40
C GLY A 48 -10.63 -5.76 -5.14
N GLY A 49 -11.65 -6.47 -4.66
CA GLY A 49 -12.21 -7.65 -5.32
C GLY A 49 -11.41 -8.94 -5.14
N LYS A 50 -10.23 -8.90 -4.50
CA LYS A 50 -9.39 -10.08 -4.27
C LYS A 50 -8.45 -9.92 -3.07
N LEU A 51 -8.12 -11.06 -2.46
CA LEU A 51 -7.05 -11.15 -1.46
C LEU A 51 -5.68 -11.13 -2.16
N GLN A 52 -5.19 -9.93 -2.42
CA GLN A 52 -3.87 -9.71 -2.98
C GLN A 52 -3.20 -8.53 -2.28
N VAL A 53 -1.88 -8.62 -2.11
CA VAL A 53 -1.04 -7.54 -1.59
C VAL A 53 0.22 -7.39 -2.46
N PRO A 54 0.86 -6.20 -2.50
CA PRO A 54 0.44 -4.97 -1.86
C PRO A 54 -0.83 -4.38 -2.49
N PHE A 55 -1.63 -3.71 -1.68
CA PHE A 55 -2.79 -2.93 -2.13
C PHE A 55 -2.76 -1.57 -1.44
N LEU A 56 -2.77 -0.50 -2.23
CA LEU A 56 -2.73 0.88 -1.75
C LEU A 56 -4.13 1.49 -1.81
N ILE A 57 -4.50 2.21 -0.76
CA ILE A 57 -5.65 3.13 -0.75
C ILE A 57 -5.16 4.53 -0.40
N ASP A 58 -5.46 5.49 -1.27
CA ASP A 58 -5.24 6.91 -1.05
C ASP A 58 -6.41 7.76 -1.55
N GLY A 59 -7.31 8.13 -0.63
CA GLY A 59 -8.57 8.76 -0.98
C GLY A 59 -9.42 7.85 -1.87
N GLU A 60 -9.75 8.31 -3.07
CA GLU A 60 -10.48 7.53 -4.09
C GLU A 60 -9.55 6.64 -4.93
N THR A 61 -8.22 6.83 -4.82
CA THR A 61 -7.26 6.02 -5.56
C THR A 61 -7.06 4.68 -4.84
N MET A 62 -7.34 3.59 -5.57
CA MET A 62 -7.14 2.22 -5.09
C MET A 62 -6.40 1.43 -6.15
N MET A 63 -5.32 0.74 -5.79
CA MET A 63 -4.52 0.03 -6.77
C MET A 63 -3.76 -1.17 -6.19
N TYR A 64 -3.58 -2.17 -7.05
CA TYR A 64 -2.69 -3.30 -6.84
C TYR A 64 -1.36 -3.07 -7.57
N GLU A 65 -0.54 -4.12 -7.60
CA GLU A 65 0.73 -4.21 -8.31
C GLU A 65 1.81 -3.30 -7.74
N SER A 66 2.87 -3.91 -7.22
CA SER A 66 3.91 -3.15 -6.52
C SER A 66 4.61 -2.12 -7.41
N SER A 67 4.74 -2.38 -8.71
CA SER A 67 5.38 -1.46 -9.65
C SER A 67 4.55 -0.17 -9.79
N ASP A 68 3.25 -0.32 -10.05
CA ASP A 68 2.30 0.77 -10.24
C ASP A 68 2.19 1.61 -8.96
N ILE A 69 2.10 0.95 -7.80
CA ILE A 69 2.11 1.63 -6.50
C ILE A 69 3.39 2.46 -6.32
N MET A 70 4.56 1.90 -6.65
CA MET A 70 5.82 2.63 -6.50
C MET A 70 5.93 3.81 -7.48
N GLU A 71 5.40 3.69 -8.69
CA GLU A 71 5.33 4.78 -9.68
C GLU A 71 4.41 5.90 -9.17
N TYR A 72 3.20 5.56 -8.76
CA TYR A 72 2.24 6.48 -8.17
C TYR A 72 2.82 7.29 -7.00
N LEU A 73 3.53 6.62 -6.08
CA LEU A 73 4.16 7.29 -4.94
C LEU A 73 5.23 8.31 -5.36
N ARG A 74 6.00 8.01 -6.42
CA ARG A 74 7.02 8.94 -6.94
C ARG A 74 6.37 10.16 -7.60
N GLU A 75 5.35 9.94 -8.42
CA GLU A 75 4.59 11.03 -9.06
C GLU A 75 3.96 11.94 -8.01
N LYS A 76 3.24 11.36 -7.04
CA LYS A 76 2.61 12.11 -5.96
C LYS A 76 3.59 12.95 -5.15
N LYS A 77 4.82 12.46 -4.93
CA LYS A 77 5.84 13.21 -4.19
C LYS A 77 6.38 14.40 -5.00
N ASN A 78 6.45 14.29 -6.32
CA ASN A 78 6.95 15.36 -7.19
C ASN A 78 5.96 16.51 -7.38
N GLU A 79 4.68 16.29 -7.09
CA GLU A 79 3.62 17.30 -7.17
C GLU A 79 3.49 18.19 -5.92
N ASN A 80 4.28 17.94 -4.87
CA ASN A 80 4.27 18.68 -3.59
C ASN A 80 5.61 19.36 -3.31
#